data_AF-A0A0D0DIT2-F1
#
_entry.id   AF-A0A0D0DIT2-F1
#
_cell.length_a   1.000
_cell.length_b   1.000
_cell.length_c   1.000
_cell.angle_alpha   90.00
_cell.angle_beta   90.00
_cell.angle_gamma   90.00
#
_symmetry.space_group_name_H-M   'P 1'
#
loop_
_entity.id
_entity.type
_entity.pdbx_description
1 polymer ?
#
loop_
_entity_poly.entity_id
_entity_poly.type
_entity_poly.pdbx_seq_one_letter_code
_entity_poly.pdbx_strand_id
1 'polypeptide(L)'
;MLTLPVNPPRTSNSLILSGNLENSTLEQYMMYEFINTHNCGFCYHQISNKYFNNPKVTHLLPLQPFPSTQAKRKFKTKPYTMSQGEDNLCKELIHWREMKMIEEDLDGNDFFGPQIIMSNKILYCIIDLTHYFKLMTTTSLLEQTGWCYSMDYGPEIIQLIKAKVLFLVPQPLLRY
;
A
#
# COMPACT_ATOMS: atom_id res chain seq x y z
N MET A 1 -0.36 -30.86 -21.89
CA MET A 1 0.32 -31.08 -20.60
C MET A 1 1.68 -30.42 -20.68
N LEU A 2 1.88 -29.28 -20.01
CA LEU A 2 3.15 -28.56 -20.00
C LEU A 2 3.76 -28.68 -18.61
N THR A 3 4.90 -29.37 -18.54
CA THR A 3 5.73 -29.58 -17.35
C THR A 3 6.46 -28.29 -16.98
N LEU A 4 6.29 -27.85 -15.73
CA LEU A 4 7.05 -26.76 -15.12
C LEU A 4 8.51 -27.19 -14.88
N PRO A 5 9.52 -26.32 -15.10
CA PRO A 5 10.88 -26.63 -14.67
C PRO A 5 11.01 -26.42 -13.16
N VAL A 6 11.55 -27.45 -12.52
CA VAL A 6 11.91 -27.51 -11.10
C VAL A 6 13.29 -26.87 -10.94
N ASN A 7 13.35 -25.83 -10.10
CA ASN A 7 14.51 -25.07 -9.60
C ASN A 7 14.84 -23.73 -10.29
N PRO A 8 15.10 -22.66 -9.52
CA PRO A 8 15.59 -21.39 -10.04
C PRO A 8 17.07 -21.47 -10.46
N PRO A 9 17.50 -20.73 -11.49
CA PRO A 9 18.90 -20.72 -11.90
C PRO A 9 19.76 -19.99 -10.85
N ARG A 10 20.81 -20.69 -10.43
CA ARG A 10 21.91 -20.18 -9.62
C ARG A 10 22.71 -19.16 -10.46
N THR A 11 22.92 -17.97 -9.90
CA THR A 11 23.65 -16.85 -10.49
C THR A 11 25.08 -17.23 -10.85
N SER A 12 25.47 -17.03 -12.12
CA SER A 12 26.83 -16.65 -12.50
C SER A 12 26.93 -16.24 -13.98
N ASN A 13 27.47 -15.03 -14.17
CA ASN A 13 28.20 -14.51 -15.32
C ASN A 13 27.43 -14.02 -16.56
N SER A 14 27.35 -12.68 -16.64
CA SER A 14 27.46 -11.81 -17.82
C SER A 14 27.40 -12.48 -19.19
N LEU A 15 26.28 -12.27 -19.89
CA LEU A 15 26.22 -12.25 -21.34
C LEU A 15 25.08 -11.31 -21.75
N ILE A 16 25.46 -10.24 -22.43
CA ILE A 16 24.59 -9.25 -23.07
C ILE A 16 23.57 -10.00 -23.95
N LEU A 17 22.28 -9.99 -23.56
CA LEU A 17 21.23 -10.65 -24.32
C LEU A 17 19.99 -9.74 -24.48
N SER A 18 19.76 -9.33 -25.72
CA SER A 18 18.52 -8.77 -26.30
C SER A 18 17.45 -8.23 -25.32
N GLY A 19 17.38 -6.90 -25.20
CA GLY A 19 16.53 -6.18 -24.23
C GLY A 19 15.01 -6.43 -24.31
N ASN A 20 14.49 -7.11 -25.32
CA ASN A 20 13.07 -7.49 -25.37
C ASN A 20 12.74 -8.78 -24.59
N LEU A 21 13.70 -9.70 -24.44
CA LEU A 21 13.50 -10.94 -23.68
C LEU A 21 13.70 -10.72 -22.17
N GLU A 22 14.59 -9.79 -21.81
CA GLU A 22 14.84 -9.38 -20.44
C GLU A 22 13.64 -8.62 -19.84
N ASN A 23 13.00 -7.73 -20.62
CA ASN A 23 11.81 -7.01 -20.15
C ASN A 23 10.64 -7.96 -19.84
N SER A 24 10.36 -8.93 -20.73
CA SER A 24 9.33 -9.95 -20.48
C SER A 24 9.61 -10.82 -19.26
N THR A 25 10.88 -11.18 -19.03
CA THR A 25 11.27 -12.02 -17.88
C THR A 25 11.24 -11.21 -16.58
N LEU A 26 11.68 -9.95 -16.63
CA LEU A 26 11.60 -9.01 -15.53
C LEU A 26 10.14 -8.72 -15.17
N GLU A 27 9.26 -8.45 -16.14
CA GLU A 27 7.82 -8.26 -15.93
C GLU A 27 7.19 -9.48 -15.27
N GLN A 28 7.47 -10.70 -15.73
CA GLN A 28 6.97 -11.93 -15.13
C GLN A 28 7.46 -12.12 -13.68
N TYR A 29 8.74 -11.85 -13.44
CA TYR A 29 9.34 -11.93 -12.11
C TYR A 29 8.75 -10.88 -11.16
N MET A 30 8.63 -9.63 -11.62
CA MET A 30 8.07 -8.53 -10.85
C MET A 30 6.57 -8.71 -10.62
N MET A 31 5.83 -9.28 -11.57
CA MET A 31 4.45 -9.72 -11.40
C MET A 31 4.34 -10.81 -10.33
N TYR A 32 5.22 -11.80 -10.35
CA TYR A 32 5.24 -12.84 -9.32
C TYR A 32 5.56 -12.27 -7.94
N GLU A 33 6.56 -11.37 -7.84
CA GLU A 33 6.85 -10.63 -6.60
C GLU A 33 5.63 -9.82 -6.17
N PHE A 34 4.97 -9.12 -7.10
CA PHE A 34 3.79 -8.31 -6.85
C PHE A 34 2.64 -9.17 -6.30
N ILE A 35 2.24 -10.22 -7.00
CA ILE A 35 1.16 -11.12 -6.56
C ILE A 35 1.46 -11.71 -5.17
N ASN A 36 2.72 -12.08 -4.91
CA ASN A 36 3.15 -12.71 -3.67
C ASN A 36 3.64 -11.74 -2.60
N THR A 37 3.52 -10.42 -2.81
CA THR A 37 3.99 -9.36 -1.91
C THR A 37 3.56 -9.60 -0.47
N HIS A 38 2.31 -10.06 -0.28
CA HIS A 38 1.74 -10.38 1.03
C HIS A 38 2.42 -11.53 1.78
N ASN A 39 3.01 -12.49 1.07
CA ASN A 39 3.74 -13.62 1.66
C ASN A 39 5.21 -13.27 1.93
N CYS A 40 5.75 -12.28 1.23
CA CYS A 40 7.17 -11.93 1.29
C CYS A 40 7.48 -10.74 2.21
N GLY A 41 6.46 -10.09 2.79
CA GLY A 41 6.66 -8.92 3.66
C GLY A 41 7.15 -7.68 2.91
N PHE A 42 7.10 -7.69 1.58
CA PHE A 42 7.43 -6.53 0.74
C PHE A 42 6.23 -5.60 0.61
N CYS A 43 6.49 -4.39 0.13
CA CYS A 43 5.47 -3.43 -0.21
C CYS A 43 5.34 -3.33 -1.73
N TYR A 44 4.12 -3.19 -2.25
CA TYR A 44 3.87 -3.13 -3.70
C TYR A 44 4.67 -2.04 -4.41
N HIS A 45 4.93 -0.91 -3.75
CA HIS A 45 5.73 0.16 -4.32
C HIS A 45 7.25 0.01 -4.12
N GLN A 46 7.74 -0.88 -3.23
CA GLN A 46 9.15 -1.28 -3.29
C GLN A 46 9.44 -2.08 -4.56
N ILE A 47 8.49 -2.95 -4.94
CA ILE A 47 8.53 -3.70 -6.19
C ILE A 47 8.41 -2.71 -7.36
N SER A 48 7.52 -1.72 -7.27
CA SER A 48 7.46 -0.59 -8.22
C SER A 48 8.80 0.11 -8.40
N ASN A 49 9.42 0.59 -7.32
CA ASN A 49 10.66 1.38 -7.42
C ASN A 49 11.79 0.58 -8.07
N LYS A 50 11.84 -0.73 -7.77
CA LYS A 50 12.75 -1.66 -8.43
C LYS A 50 12.40 -1.86 -9.92
N TYR A 51 11.12 -1.88 -10.28
CA TYR A 51 10.67 -2.01 -11.67
C TYR A 51 10.98 -0.77 -12.51
N PHE A 52 10.66 0.42 -12.00
CA PHE A 52 10.84 1.70 -12.70
C PHE A 52 12.23 2.31 -12.55
N ASN A 53 13.15 1.67 -11.82
CA ASN A 53 14.45 2.23 -11.48
C ASN A 53 14.36 3.64 -10.88
N ASN A 54 13.38 3.89 -10.01
CA ASN A 54 13.15 5.22 -9.44
C ASN A 54 14.31 5.60 -8.50
N PRO A 55 15.16 6.58 -8.86
CA PRO A 55 16.38 6.90 -8.13
C PRO A 55 16.12 7.62 -6.80
N LYS A 56 14.89 8.10 -6.57
CA LYS A 56 14.51 8.81 -5.33
C LYS A 56 14.63 7.94 -4.06
N VAL A 57 14.80 6.62 -4.21
CA VAL A 57 14.82 5.66 -3.10
C VAL A 57 16.16 4.89 -3.01
N THR A 58 17.23 5.42 -3.60
CA THR A 58 18.57 4.77 -3.57
C THR A 58 19.26 4.79 -2.19
N HIS A 59 18.64 5.37 -1.17
CA HIS A 59 19.09 5.31 0.22
C HIS A 59 18.19 4.43 1.10
N LEU A 60 17.84 3.23 0.63
CA LEU A 60 17.36 2.20 1.56
C LEU A 60 18.57 1.57 2.24
N LEU A 61 18.85 2.04 3.46
CA LEU A 61 19.62 1.30 4.44
C LEU A 61 19.14 -0.15 4.48
N PRO A 62 20.03 -1.12 4.75
CA PRO A 62 19.60 -2.49 5.04
C PRO A 62 18.52 -2.41 6.11
N LEU A 63 17.32 -2.95 5.82
CA LEU A 63 16.27 -3.10 6.80
C LEU A 63 16.89 -3.89 7.96
N GLN A 64 17.27 -3.18 9.03
CA GLN A 64 17.59 -3.85 10.28
C GLN A 64 16.33 -4.64 10.64
N PRO A 65 16.47 -5.92 11.01
CA PRO A 65 15.33 -6.69 11.49
C PRO A 65 14.69 -5.88 12.61
N PHE A 66 13.44 -5.44 12.40
CA PHE A 66 12.70 -4.74 13.42
C PHE A 66 12.79 -5.58 14.70
N PRO A 67 13.23 -5.02 15.84
CA PRO A 67 13.31 -5.78 17.06
C PRO A 67 11.94 -6.40 17.28
N SER A 68 11.90 -7.73 17.40
CA SER A 68 10.71 -8.51 17.70
C SER A 68 10.17 -8.11 19.07
N THR A 69 9.52 -6.96 19.11
CA THR A 69 8.51 -6.65 20.10
C THR A 69 7.29 -7.47 19.72
N GLN A 70 6.64 -8.08 20.71
CA GLN A 70 5.36 -8.74 20.48
C GLN A 70 4.49 -7.84 19.62
N ALA A 71 4.12 -8.33 18.43
CA ALA A 71 3.29 -7.58 17.51
C ALA A 71 2.02 -7.16 18.28
N LYS A 72 1.80 -5.84 18.38
CA LYS A 72 0.58 -5.31 18.99
C LYS A 72 -0.61 -5.96 18.29
N ARG A 73 -1.58 -6.44 19.08
CA ARG A 73 -2.75 -7.11 18.52
C ARG A 73 -3.47 -6.15 17.57
N LYS A 74 -3.66 -6.58 16.32
CA LYS A 74 -4.49 -5.86 15.35
C LYS A 74 -5.93 -5.81 15.85
N PHE A 75 -6.56 -4.64 15.70
CA PHE A 75 -7.95 -4.44 16.08
C PHE A 75 -8.84 -5.33 15.21
N LYS A 76 -9.75 -6.07 15.84
CA LYS A 76 -10.75 -6.88 15.12
C LYS A 76 -11.99 -6.04 14.93
N THR A 77 -12.29 -5.71 13.68
CA THR A 77 -13.49 -4.99 13.27
C THR A 77 -14.69 -5.94 13.31
N LYS A 78 -15.87 -5.43 13.69
CA LYS A 78 -17.12 -6.17 13.54
C LYS A 78 -17.77 -5.76 12.22
N PRO A 79 -18.62 -6.61 11.61
CA PRO A 79 -19.41 -6.17 10.46
C PRO A 79 -20.25 -4.94 10.82
N TYR A 80 -20.32 -3.98 9.92
CA TYR A 80 -21.11 -2.77 10.08
C TYR A 80 -21.65 -2.30 8.71
N THR A 81 -22.64 -1.42 8.73
CA THR A 81 -23.17 -0.80 7.51
C THR A 81 -22.42 0.50 7.26
N MET A 82 -21.76 0.59 6.10
CA MET A 82 -21.02 1.78 5.68
C MET A 82 -21.96 2.99 5.61
N SER A 83 -21.60 4.04 6.34
CA SER A 83 -22.29 5.33 6.33
C SER A 83 -21.87 6.20 5.15
N GLN A 84 -22.65 7.25 4.87
CA GLN A 84 -22.30 8.22 3.83
C GLN A 84 -20.94 8.89 4.06
N GLY A 85 -20.55 9.12 5.31
CA GLY A 85 -19.25 9.71 5.63
C GLY A 85 -18.08 8.80 5.25
N GLU A 86 -18.27 7.49 5.40
CA GLU A 86 -17.26 6.47 5.06
C GLU A 86 -17.19 6.21 3.56
N ASP A 87 -18.33 6.22 2.87
CA ASP A 87 -18.38 6.19 1.40
C ASP A 87 -17.67 7.41 0.80
N ASN A 88 -17.90 8.61 1.37
CA ASN A 88 -17.20 9.83 0.96
C ASN A 88 -15.69 9.73 1.20
N LEU A 89 -15.26 9.23 2.38
CA LEU A 89 -13.85 9.01 2.67
C LEU A 89 -13.23 7.99 1.71
N CYS A 90 -13.96 6.92 1.37
CA CYS A 90 -13.53 5.90 0.41
C CYS A 90 -13.25 6.52 -0.97
N LYS A 91 -14.18 7.34 -1.48
CA LYS A 91 -14.01 8.06 -2.76
C LYS A 91 -12.83 9.02 -2.74
N GLU A 92 -12.64 9.76 -1.66
CA GLU A 92 -11.49 10.66 -1.52
C GLU A 92 -10.16 9.91 -1.45
N LEU A 93 -10.10 8.77 -0.74
CA LEU A 93 -8.88 7.96 -0.71
C LEU A 93 -8.55 7.35 -2.07
N ILE A 94 -9.57 6.96 -2.85
CA ILE A 94 -9.39 6.50 -4.24
C ILE A 94 -8.81 7.63 -5.10
N HIS A 95 -9.41 8.82 -5.02
CA HIS A 95 -8.92 9.97 -5.77
C HIS A 95 -7.50 10.37 -5.34
N TRP A 96 -7.24 10.39 -4.03
CA TRP A 96 -5.93 10.73 -3.47
C TRP A 96 -4.83 9.78 -3.98
N ARG A 97 -5.06 8.47 -4.02
CA ARG A 97 -4.05 7.51 -4.51
C ARG A 97 -3.82 7.63 -6.02
N GLU A 98 -4.83 8.04 -6.79
CA GLU A 98 -4.71 8.31 -8.22
C GLU A 98 -3.84 9.54 -8.44
N MET A 99 -4.07 10.62 -7.68
CA MET A 99 -3.25 11.83 -7.76
C MET A 99 -1.81 11.57 -7.32
N LYS A 100 -1.60 10.78 -6.26
CA LYS A 100 -0.26 10.38 -5.83
C LYS A 100 0.49 9.56 -6.86
N MET A 101 -0.20 8.72 -7.64
CA MET A 101 0.43 7.99 -8.72
C MET A 101 1.00 8.94 -9.79
N ILE A 102 0.28 10.01 -10.12
CA ILE A 102 0.73 11.05 -11.05
C ILE A 102 1.89 11.87 -10.44
N GLU A 103 1.75 12.30 -9.18
CA GLU A 103 2.80 13.07 -8.47
C GLU A 103 4.13 12.31 -8.38
N GLU A 104 4.07 10.98 -8.25
CA GLU A 104 5.24 10.11 -8.16
C GLU A 104 5.79 9.67 -9.54
N ASP A 105 5.22 10.17 -10.65
CA ASP A 105 5.59 9.82 -12.03
C ASP A 105 5.43 8.31 -12.32
N LEU A 106 4.36 7.72 -11.76
CA LEU A 106 4.01 6.29 -11.88
C LEU A 106 2.76 6.06 -12.74
N ASP A 107 2.19 7.10 -13.34
CA ASP A 107 0.93 7.06 -14.09
C ASP A 107 1.07 6.47 -15.50
N GLY A 108 2.29 6.38 -16.04
CA GLY A 108 2.57 5.72 -17.32
C GLY A 108 2.47 4.18 -17.31
N ASN A 109 2.07 3.55 -16.20
CA ASN A 109 1.99 2.10 -16.07
C ASN A 109 0.58 1.59 -15.76
N ASP A 110 -0.12 1.19 -16.83
CA ASP A 110 -1.43 0.55 -16.76
C ASP A 110 -1.40 -0.84 -16.09
N PHE A 111 -0.23 -1.46 -15.92
CA PHE A 111 -0.12 -2.83 -15.41
C PHE A 111 -0.45 -2.93 -13.92
N PHE A 112 0.07 -2.01 -13.12
CA PHE A 112 -0.19 -1.99 -11.67
C PHE A 112 -1.23 -0.94 -11.29
N GLY A 113 -1.27 0.23 -11.93
CA GLY A 113 -2.21 1.30 -11.59
C GLY A 113 -2.12 1.78 -10.12
N PRO A 114 -3.17 2.47 -9.61
CA PRO A 114 -3.10 3.17 -8.31
C PRO A 114 -2.89 2.28 -7.08
N GLN A 115 -3.09 0.96 -7.22
CA GLN A 115 -2.90 0.00 -6.14
C GLN A 115 -1.42 -0.13 -5.72
N ILE A 116 -0.52 0.41 -6.54
CA ILE A 116 0.91 0.55 -6.25
C ILE A 116 1.16 1.50 -5.08
N ILE A 117 0.43 2.62 -5.02
CA ILE A 117 0.47 3.58 -3.90
C ILE A 117 -0.20 2.97 -2.67
N MET A 118 -1.44 2.49 -2.85
CA MET A 118 -2.25 1.93 -1.78
C MET A 118 -3.21 0.86 -2.31
N SER A 119 -2.96 -0.39 -1.95
CA SER A 119 -3.83 -1.51 -2.31
C SER A 119 -5.24 -1.35 -1.73
N ASN A 120 -6.24 -1.93 -2.39
CA ASN A 120 -7.63 -1.95 -1.92
C ASN A 120 -7.75 -2.53 -0.50
N LYS A 121 -6.94 -3.53 -0.16
CA LYS A 121 -6.92 -4.13 1.17
C LYS A 121 -6.54 -3.13 2.26
N ILE A 122 -5.52 -2.30 2.01
CA ILE A 122 -5.10 -1.25 2.95
C ILE A 122 -6.16 -0.16 3.01
N LEU A 123 -6.69 0.26 1.85
CA LEU A 123 -7.75 1.27 1.76
C LEU A 123 -8.97 0.87 2.60
N TYR A 124 -9.53 -0.32 2.38
CA TYR A 124 -10.69 -0.78 3.16
C TYR A 124 -10.36 -0.98 4.64
N CYS A 125 -9.15 -1.42 4.97
CA CYS A 125 -8.70 -1.49 6.37
C CYS A 125 -8.68 -0.10 7.03
N ILE A 126 -8.24 0.94 6.31
CA ILE A 126 -8.28 2.33 6.80
C ILE A 126 -9.71 2.78 7.05
N ILE A 127 -10.63 2.48 6.13
CA ILE A 127 -12.05 2.80 6.28
C ILE A 127 -12.63 2.11 7.52
N ASP A 128 -12.44 0.79 7.64
CA ASP A 128 -12.95 0.03 8.78
C ASP A 128 -12.40 0.54 10.11
N LEU A 129 -11.10 0.86 10.18
CA LEU A 129 -10.50 1.37 11.41
C LEU A 129 -10.94 2.81 11.72
N THR A 130 -11.24 3.60 10.69
CA THR A 130 -11.78 4.96 10.84
C THR A 130 -13.18 4.93 11.44
N HIS A 131 -14.03 3.97 11.02
CA HIS A 131 -15.35 3.73 11.63
C HIS A 131 -15.28 3.65 13.16
N TYR A 132 -14.28 2.93 13.67
CA TYR A 132 -14.09 2.70 15.10
C TYR A 132 -13.20 3.75 15.78
N PHE A 133 -12.91 4.86 15.10
CA PHE A 133 -12.04 5.94 15.59
C PHE A 133 -10.65 5.42 16.04
N LYS A 134 -10.13 4.39 15.37
CA LYS A 134 -8.85 3.73 15.71
C LYS A 134 -7.64 4.31 14.98
N LEU A 135 -7.85 5.21 14.02
CA LEU A 135 -6.79 5.87 13.26
C LEU A 135 -6.77 7.36 13.55
N MET A 136 -5.90 7.76 14.47
CA MET A 136 -5.70 9.18 14.84
C MET A 136 -4.26 9.66 14.62
N THR A 137 -3.32 8.72 14.45
CA THR A 137 -1.88 9.00 14.27
C THR A 137 -1.28 8.12 13.20
N THR A 138 -0.20 8.58 12.58
CA THR A 138 0.61 7.80 11.62
C THR A 138 1.15 6.51 12.23
N THR A 139 1.50 6.54 13.51
CA THR A 139 1.91 5.34 14.26
C THR A 139 0.78 4.32 14.35
N SER A 140 -0.45 4.76 14.68
CA SER A 140 -1.62 3.85 14.71
C SER A 140 -1.92 3.27 13.32
N LEU A 141 -1.71 4.06 12.26
CA LEU A 141 -1.85 3.60 10.87
C LEU A 141 -0.85 2.49 10.54
N LEU A 142 0.42 2.70 10.85
CA LEU A 142 1.46 1.69 10.66
C LEU A 142 1.17 0.42 11.45
N GLU A 143 0.87 0.55 12.74
CA GLU A 143 0.66 -0.59 13.64
C GLU A 143 -0.55 -1.45 13.21
N GLN A 144 -1.63 -0.83 12.75
CA GLN A 144 -2.86 -1.55 12.41
C GLN A 144 -2.81 -2.14 11.00
N THR A 145 -2.30 -1.38 10.04
CA THR A 145 -2.33 -1.77 8.63
C THR A 145 -1.08 -2.53 8.19
N GLY A 146 0.07 -2.26 8.81
CA GLY A 146 1.39 -2.70 8.33
C GLY A 146 1.78 -2.02 7.02
N TRP A 147 1.11 -0.93 6.63
CA TRP A 147 1.38 -0.23 5.38
C TRP A 147 2.71 0.51 5.49
N CYS A 148 3.65 0.14 4.61
CA CYS A 148 5.04 0.61 4.70
C CYS A 148 5.17 2.14 4.54
N TYR A 149 4.25 2.80 3.83
CA TYR A 149 4.22 4.27 3.64
C TYR A 149 3.39 5.01 4.69
N SER A 150 3.02 4.33 5.78
CA SER A 150 2.29 5.00 6.86
C SER A 150 3.05 6.18 7.47
N MET A 151 4.37 6.24 7.31
CA MET A 151 5.17 7.37 7.77
C MET A 151 5.26 8.47 6.72
N ASP A 152 5.42 8.12 5.44
CA ASP A 152 5.60 9.08 4.35
C ASP A 152 4.27 9.76 3.98
N TYR A 153 3.22 8.94 3.77
CA TYR A 153 1.92 9.42 3.31
C TYR A 153 0.88 9.47 4.42
N GLY A 154 1.12 8.78 5.55
CA GLY A 154 0.17 8.76 6.66
C GLY A 154 -0.27 10.13 7.18
N PRO A 155 0.58 11.18 7.25
CA PRO A 155 0.12 12.50 7.66
C PRO A 155 -1.04 13.03 6.81
N GLU A 156 -0.98 12.86 5.49
CA GLU A 156 -2.03 13.28 4.55
C GLU A 156 -3.30 12.44 4.75
N ILE A 157 -3.17 11.12 4.90
CA ILE A 157 -4.30 10.22 5.18
C ILE A 157 -4.99 10.61 6.50
N ILE A 158 -4.22 10.88 7.55
CA ILE A 158 -4.79 11.30 8.84
C ILE A 158 -5.50 12.65 8.72
N GLN A 159 -5.03 13.57 7.86
CA GLN A 159 -5.75 14.82 7.58
C GLN A 159 -7.07 14.58 6.86
N LEU A 160 -7.10 13.72 5.84
CA LEU A 160 -8.33 13.32 5.14
C LEU A 160 -9.34 12.69 6.11
N ILE A 161 -8.87 11.77 6.96
CA ILE A 161 -9.69 11.14 8.01
C ILE A 161 -10.26 12.21 8.94
N LYS A 162 -9.44 13.10 9.48
CA LYS A 162 -9.91 14.17 10.39
C LYS A 162 -10.95 15.07 9.73
N ALA A 163 -10.73 15.45 8.47
CA ALA A 163 -11.64 16.30 7.72
C ALA A 163 -13.04 15.67 7.55
N LYS A 164 -13.16 14.34 7.54
CA LYS A 164 -14.44 13.64 7.34
C LYS A 164 -15.05 13.06 8.60
N VAL A 165 -14.22 12.63 9.56
CA VAL A 165 -14.67 12.09 10.86
C VAL A 165 -15.25 13.19 11.74
N LEU A 166 -14.79 14.45 11.62
CA LEU A 166 -15.38 15.59 12.33
C LEU A 166 -16.84 15.90 11.91
N PHE A 167 -17.33 15.32 10.81
CA PHE A 167 -18.73 15.41 10.39
C PHE A 167 -19.60 14.22 10.86
N LEU A 168 -19.01 13.20 11.49
CA LEU A 168 -19.74 12.01 11.99
C LEU A 168 -20.34 12.19 13.39
N VAL A 169 -20.10 13.31 14.05
CA VAL A 169 -20.82 13.67 15.29
C VAL A 169 -22.06 14.47 14.87
N PRO A 170 -23.29 13.94 15.07
CA PRO A 170 -24.46 14.80 15.06
C PRO A 170 -24.24 15.84 16.15
N GLN A 171 -24.19 17.13 15.78
CA GLN A 171 -24.28 18.17 16.78
C GLN A 171 -25.51 17.86 17.66
N PRO A 172 -25.40 17.90 19.00
CA PRO A 172 -26.58 17.84 19.82
C PRO A 172 -27.43 19.05 19.45
N LEU A 173 -28.62 18.81 18.90
CA LEU A 173 -29.67 19.81 18.82
C LEU A 173 -29.90 20.30 20.25
N LEU A 174 -29.27 21.42 20.60
CA LEU A 174 -29.62 22.21 21.76
C LEU A 174 -31.04 22.70 21.52
N ARG A 175 -32.00 21.91 22.00
CA ARG A 175 -33.36 22.37 22.23
C ARG A 175 -33.32 23.24 23.49
N TYR A 176 -33.39 24.55 23.28
CA TYR A 176 -33.90 25.48 24.27
C TYR A 176 -35.39 25.70 23.99
#